data_AF-A0A2K3LWK9-F1
#
_entry.id   AF-A0A2K3LWK9-F1
#
_cell.length_a   1.000
_cell.length_b   1.000
_cell.length_c   1.000
_cell.angle_alpha   90.00
_cell.angle_beta   90.00
_cell.angle_gamma   90.00
#
_symmetry.space_group_name_H-M   'P 1'
#
loop_
_entity.id
_entity.type
_entity.pdbx_description
1 polymer ?
#
loop_
_entity_poly.entity_id
_entity_poly.type
_entity_poly.pdbx_seq_one_letter_code
_entity_poly.pdbx_strand_id
1 'polypeptide(L)'
;MGGVGKTTLVKELIKFVENKLFDKVVMAVVSQNPDYKNIQSQIADCLGLSLKSESVEGRGREIIQRMKEIDDGKTKVLVVLDDVWSELNFDWVGLPSRDNQKCSKILFTSRHEKECQKMGSQVSFHVSVLLEDEAWYLFQEITGDVVYEPDIYPIAKQVSRECGGLPLAIVIVGKALENEKILTTWEVAFEQLKNSQSSTFSDVHKFVYSRIELSFKFLGSTEHKKLLMLCALFPEDFDIPIESLLRHAMGLGLFKVAGEPLKARNRVHSLVNDLKRCCLLLNSDVPGCVKMHDIVRDVVILVAYKTEHKFMVKYDMKSLKEEKLNDINAISLILDETICLEGDLEFPSLQLLQVQSNEKKLPEHFFRGMKSIKVLSVQKFYIPKIPSLCESSTSLHTLQVESCKCWRYLYNW
;
A
#
# COMPACT_ATOMS: atom_id res chain seq x y z
N MET A 1 -8.87 0.33 -14.77
CA MET A 1 -8.80 1.47 -13.82
C MET A 1 -8.65 0.98 -12.38
N GLY A 2 -8.01 1.77 -11.52
CA GLY A 2 -7.91 1.51 -10.07
C GLY A 2 -9.16 2.03 -9.32
N GLY A 3 -9.48 1.46 -8.15
CA GLY A 3 -10.60 1.92 -7.30
C GLY A 3 -12.02 1.54 -7.75
N VAL A 4 -12.17 0.80 -8.85
CA VAL A 4 -13.48 0.33 -9.39
C VAL A 4 -14.06 -0.90 -8.67
N GLY A 5 -13.38 -1.44 -7.65
CA GLY A 5 -13.88 -2.58 -6.87
C GLY A 5 -13.55 -3.98 -7.39
N LYS A 6 -12.54 -4.14 -8.27
CA LYS A 6 -12.10 -5.46 -8.79
C LYS A 6 -11.79 -6.46 -7.68
N THR A 7 -10.94 -6.09 -6.73
CA THR A 7 -10.58 -6.91 -5.56
C THR A 7 -11.81 -7.27 -4.73
N THR A 8 -12.73 -6.31 -4.51
CA THR A 8 -13.98 -6.56 -3.77
C THR A 8 -14.86 -7.58 -4.49
N LEU A 9 -15.03 -7.44 -5.80
CA LEU A 9 -15.83 -8.38 -6.61
C LEU A 9 -15.24 -9.80 -6.56
N VAL A 10 -13.91 -9.90 -6.65
CA VAL A 10 -13.21 -11.19 -6.55
C VAL A 10 -13.36 -11.81 -5.16
N LYS A 11 -13.24 -11.02 -4.09
CA LYS A 11 -13.47 -11.51 -2.72
C LYS A 11 -14.90 -12.04 -2.53
N GLU A 12 -15.91 -11.34 -3.06
CA GLU A 12 -17.28 -11.85 -3.04
C GLU A 12 -17.42 -13.12 -3.87
N LEU A 13 -16.86 -13.17 -5.09
CA LEU A 13 -16.84 -14.38 -5.91
C LEU A 13 -16.25 -15.58 -5.17
N ILE A 14 -15.11 -15.41 -4.49
CA ILE A 14 -14.46 -16.47 -3.73
C ILE A 14 -15.43 -17.10 -2.71
N LYS A 15 -16.17 -16.28 -1.94
CA LYS A 15 -17.18 -16.77 -0.99
C LYS A 15 -18.28 -17.61 -1.65
N PHE A 16 -18.61 -17.33 -2.92
CA PHE A 16 -19.62 -18.09 -3.65
C PHE A 16 -19.09 -19.40 -4.22
N VAL A 17 -17.83 -19.46 -4.65
CA VAL A 17 -17.27 -20.61 -5.39
C VAL A 17 -16.47 -21.57 -4.52
N GLU A 18 -15.91 -21.10 -3.41
CA GLU A 18 -15.13 -21.89 -2.47
C GLU A 18 -15.98 -22.99 -1.83
N ASN A 19 -15.44 -24.22 -1.76
CA ASN A 19 -16.10 -25.43 -1.28
C ASN A 19 -17.38 -25.83 -2.05
N LYS A 20 -17.64 -25.22 -3.21
CA LYS A 20 -18.79 -25.54 -4.08
C LYS A 20 -18.34 -25.91 -5.48
N LEU A 21 -17.60 -25.01 -6.13
CA LEU A 21 -17.05 -25.21 -7.47
C LEU A 21 -15.57 -25.56 -7.45
N PHE A 22 -14.86 -25.11 -6.42
CA PHE A 22 -13.44 -25.36 -6.20
C PHE A 22 -13.20 -25.92 -4.80
N ASP A 23 -12.39 -26.96 -4.71
CA ASP A 23 -12.00 -27.61 -3.45
C ASP A 23 -10.92 -26.81 -2.72
N LYS A 24 -10.11 -26.06 -3.46
CA LYS A 24 -9.05 -25.19 -2.95
C LYS A 24 -9.09 -23.85 -3.66
N VAL A 25 -9.06 -22.77 -2.88
CA VAL A 25 -8.98 -21.41 -3.40
C VAL A 25 -7.85 -20.68 -2.69
N VAL A 26 -6.96 -20.07 -3.46
CA VAL A 26 -5.90 -19.19 -2.93
C VAL A 26 -5.97 -17.85 -3.63
N MET A 27 -5.83 -16.78 -2.86
CA MET A 27 -5.72 -15.41 -3.38
C MET A 27 -4.39 -14.82 -2.93
N ALA A 28 -3.55 -14.48 -3.91
CA ALA A 28 -2.27 -13.83 -3.70
C ALA A 28 -2.28 -12.42 -4.31
N VAL A 29 -1.81 -11.44 -3.55
CA VAL A 29 -1.66 -10.06 -4.01
C VAL A 29 -0.33 -9.92 -4.76
N VAL A 30 -0.39 -9.31 -5.94
CA VAL A 30 0.75 -9.02 -6.80
C VAL A 30 0.98 -7.51 -6.76
N SER A 31 2.11 -7.09 -6.21
CA SER A 31 2.52 -5.69 -6.21
C SER A 31 3.23 -5.33 -7.52
N GLN A 32 3.49 -4.03 -7.74
CA GLN A 32 4.25 -3.56 -8.91
C GLN A 32 5.64 -4.20 -9.03
N ASN A 33 6.26 -4.51 -7.89
CA ASN A 33 7.49 -5.29 -7.77
C ASN A 33 7.16 -6.65 -7.12
N PRO A 34 6.80 -7.68 -7.90
CA PRO A 34 6.25 -8.92 -7.36
C PRO A 34 7.22 -9.64 -6.40
N ASP A 35 6.78 -9.87 -5.17
CA ASP A 35 7.47 -10.79 -4.26
C ASP A 35 7.06 -12.23 -4.57
N TYR A 36 7.77 -12.84 -5.52
CA TYR A 36 7.52 -14.23 -5.93
C TYR A 36 7.59 -15.21 -4.75
N LYS A 37 8.49 -14.99 -3.78
CA LYS A 37 8.61 -15.90 -2.64
C LYS A 37 7.36 -15.87 -1.77
N ASN A 38 6.82 -14.68 -1.51
CA ASN A 38 5.58 -14.52 -0.76
C ASN A 38 4.38 -15.16 -1.51
N ILE A 39 4.25 -14.90 -2.82
CA ILE A 39 3.19 -15.50 -3.65
C ILE A 39 3.27 -17.03 -3.60
N GLN A 40 4.47 -17.58 -3.77
CA GLN A 40 4.72 -19.02 -3.70
C GLN A 40 4.40 -19.61 -2.33
N SER A 41 4.73 -18.92 -1.22
CA SER A 41 4.38 -19.39 0.13
C SER A 41 2.87 -19.53 0.28
N GLN A 42 2.09 -18.52 -0.15
CA GLN A 42 0.63 -18.54 -0.05
C GLN A 42 0.02 -19.68 -0.88
N ILE A 43 0.52 -19.90 -2.10
CA ILE A 43 0.08 -21.01 -2.95
C ILE A 43 0.46 -22.36 -2.31
N ALA A 44 1.69 -22.51 -1.83
CA ALA A 44 2.17 -23.74 -1.21
C ALA A 44 1.35 -24.11 0.05
N ASP A 45 1.06 -23.13 0.90
CA ASP A 45 0.22 -23.30 2.10
C ASP A 45 -1.19 -23.80 1.72
N CYS A 46 -1.82 -23.20 0.71
CA CYS A 46 -3.11 -23.65 0.19
C CYS A 46 -3.07 -25.10 -0.33
N LEU A 47 -1.95 -25.51 -0.94
CA LEU A 47 -1.76 -26.86 -1.46
C LEU A 47 -1.31 -27.87 -0.39
N GLY A 48 -1.01 -27.41 0.84
CA GLY A 48 -0.46 -28.24 1.91
C GLY A 48 0.96 -28.73 1.60
N LEU A 49 1.76 -27.90 0.94
CA LEU A 49 3.12 -28.20 0.49
C LEU A 49 4.13 -27.44 1.34
N SER A 50 5.10 -28.16 1.92
CA SER A 50 6.29 -27.53 2.51
C SER A 50 7.38 -27.38 1.46
N LEU A 51 7.72 -26.13 1.13
CA LEU A 51 8.76 -25.81 0.15
C LEU A 51 10.15 -26.11 0.71
N LYS A 52 10.97 -26.84 -0.05
CA LYS A 52 12.33 -27.23 0.34
C LYS A 52 13.39 -26.32 -0.29
N SER A 53 13.12 -25.80 -1.49
CA SER A 53 14.03 -24.89 -2.17
C SER A 53 13.94 -23.46 -1.64
N GLU A 54 15.07 -22.76 -1.63
CA GLU A 54 15.17 -21.34 -1.30
C GLU A 54 15.13 -20.43 -2.54
N SER A 55 15.38 -20.97 -3.74
CA SER A 55 15.35 -20.20 -4.99
C SER A 55 13.92 -20.08 -5.51
N VAL A 56 13.63 -18.97 -6.20
CA VAL A 56 12.30 -18.73 -6.79
C VAL A 56 11.96 -19.84 -7.78
N GLU A 57 12.88 -20.22 -8.66
CA GLU A 57 12.63 -21.24 -9.68
C GLU A 57 12.44 -22.64 -9.08
N GLY A 58 13.18 -22.96 -8.01
CA GLY A 58 13.04 -24.24 -7.32
C GLY A 58 11.68 -24.37 -6.63
N ARG A 59 11.27 -23.33 -5.90
CA ARG A 59 9.95 -23.24 -5.26
C ARG A 59 8.82 -23.35 -6.28
N GLY A 60 8.93 -22.64 -7.40
CA GLY A 60 7.96 -22.71 -8.50
C GLY A 60 7.81 -24.13 -9.07
N ARG A 61 8.93 -24.85 -9.30
CA ARG A 61 8.89 -26.25 -9.77
C ARG A 61 8.22 -27.19 -8.77
N GLU A 62 8.47 -27.04 -7.48
CA GLU A 62 7.83 -27.85 -6.43
C GLU A 62 6.31 -27.64 -6.41
N ILE A 63 5.85 -26.39 -6.53
CA ILE A 63 4.42 -26.06 -6.60
C ILE A 63 3.78 -26.66 -7.84
N ILE A 64 4.42 -26.52 -9.02
CA ILE A 64 3.92 -27.10 -10.27
C ILE A 64 3.77 -28.62 -10.16
N GLN A 65 4.77 -29.28 -9.57
CA GLN A 65 4.73 -30.72 -9.35
C GLN A 65 3.56 -31.11 -8.44
N ARG A 66 3.35 -30.37 -7.35
CA ARG A 66 2.22 -30.59 -6.45
C ARG A 66 0.87 -30.36 -7.13
N MET A 67 0.75 -29.32 -7.96
CA MET A 67 -0.48 -29.07 -8.72
C MET A 67 -0.78 -30.22 -9.69
N LYS A 68 0.24 -30.78 -10.36
CA LYS A 68 0.06 -31.95 -11.25
C LYS A 68 -0.36 -33.21 -10.50
N GLU A 69 0.13 -33.43 -9.28
CA GLU A 69 -0.30 -34.55 -8.44
C GLU A 69 -1.75 -34.42 -7.98
N ILE A 70 -2.21 -33.18 -7.76
CA ILE A 70 -3.59 -32.88 -7.36
C ILE A 70 -4.54 -32.86 -8.56
N ASP A 71 -4.03 -32.61 -9.77
CA ASP A 71 -4.79 -32.67 -11.04
C ASP A 71 -5.04 -34.13 -11.47
N ASP A 72 -5.53 -34.94 -10.53
CA ASP A 72 -5.97 -36.33 -10.68
C ASP A 72 -7.35 -36.46 -11.37
N GLY A 73 -7.89 -35.34 -11.84
CA GLY A 73 -9.22 -35.21 -12.44
C GLY A 73 -10.36 -34.94 -11.45
N LYS A 74 -10.08 -34.85 -10.14
CA LYS A 74 -11.12 -34.66 -9.11
C LYS A 74 -10.99 -33.34 -8.37
N THR A 75 -9.78 -32.98 -7.94
CA THR A 75 -9.58 -31.80 -7.09
C THR A 75 -9.46 -30.53 -7.92
N LYS A 76 -10.39 -29.59 -7.73
CA LYS A 76 -10.45 -28.32 -8.43
C LYS A 76 -9.78 -27.21 -7.65
N VAL A 77 -8.80 -26.55 -8.26
CA VAL A 77 -8.03 -25.46 -7.64
C VAL A 77 -8.28 -24.15 -8.37
N LEU A 78 -8.60 -23.10 -7.62
CA LEU A 78 -8.64 -21.73 -8.12
C LEU A 78 -7.47 -20.94 -7.54
N VAL A 79 -6.60 -20.44 -8.41
CA VAL A 79 -5.54 -19.49 -8.04
C VAL A 79 -5.96 -18.10 -8.49
N VAL A 80 -6.06 -17.17 -7.55
CA VAL A 80 -6.37 -15.77 -7.79
C VAL A 80 -5.09 -14.95 -7.62
N LEU A 81 -4.69 -14.23 -8.67
CA LEU A 81 -3.59 -13.26 -8.64
C LEU A 81 -4.17 -11.84 -8.69
N ASP A 82 -4.22 -11.16 -7.55
CA ASP A 82 -4.83 -9.83 -7.45
C ASP A 82 -3.84 -8.71 -7.77
N ASP A 83 -4.31 -7.70 -8.50
CA ASP A 83 -3.60 -6.48 -8.91
C ASP A 83 -2.32 -6.69 -9.76
N VAL A 84 -2.37 -7.56 -10.78
CA VAL A 84 -1.24 -7.80 -11.69
C VAL A 84 -0.88 -6.54 -12.49
N TRP A 85 0.37 -6.08 -12.34
CA TRP A 85 0.92 -4.87 -12.97
C TRP A 85 1.65 -5.13 -14.29
N SER A 86 2.26 -6.30 -14.45
CA SER A 86 3.05 -6.70 -15.61
C SER A 86 2.96 -8.21 -15.84
N GLU A 87 3.39 -8.66 -17.02
CA GLU A 87 3.48 -10.08 -17.34
C GLU A 87 4.34 -10.84 -16.31
N LEU A 88 3.75 -11.88 -15.71
CA LEU A 88 4.40 -12.72 -14.72
C LEU A 88 4.98 -13.97 -15.37
N ASN A 89 6.12 -14.42 -14.87
CA ASN A 89 6.65 -15.73 -15.23
C ASN A 89 5.90 -16.82 -14.47
N PHE A 90 5.08 -17.62 -15.18
CA PHE A 90 4.24 -18.65 -14.56
C PHE A 90 5.06 -19.76 -13.90
N ASP A 91 6.22 -20.12 -14.47
CA ASP A 91 7.11 -21.12 -13.87
C ASP A 91 7.65 -20.62 -12.52
N TRP A 92 7.93 -19.31 -12.42
CA TRP A 92 8.35 -18.69 -11.17
C TRP A 92 7.20 -18.58 -10.18
N VAL A 93 5.97 -18.29 -10.60
CA VAL A 93 4.82 -18.28 -9.68
C VAL A 93 4.51 -19.69 -9.17
N GLY A 94 4.76 -20.72 -9.98
CA GLY A 94 4.38 -22.10 -9.71
C GLY A 94 3.07 -22.51 -10.39
N LEU A 95 2.76 -21.92 -11.54
CA LEU A 95 1.56 -22.20 -12.32
C LEU A 95 1.88 -23.13 -13.50
N PRO A 96 1.16 -24.25 -13.69
CA PRO A 96 1.42 -25.18 -14.78
C PRO A 96 1.13 -24.55 -16.15
N SER A 97 1.78 -25.06 -17.18
CA SER A 97 1.51 -24.65 -18.57
C SER A 97 0.05 -24.94 -18.97
N ARG A 98 -0.48 -24.10 -19.88
CA ARG A 98 -1.89 -24.02 -20.24
C ARG A 98 -2.50 -25.32 -20.78
N ASP A 99 -1.68 -26.14 -21.44
CA ASP A 99 -2.14 -27.37 -22.10
C ASP A 99 -2.47 -28.50 -21.12
N ASN A 100 -2.16 -28.33 -19.83
CA ASN A 100 -2.27 -29.36 -18.80
C ASN A 100 -3.23 -28.99 -17.65
N GLN A 101 -4.20 -28.09 -17.85
CA GLN A 101 -5.06 -27.58 -16.76
C GLN A 101 -6.50 -28.08 -16.86
N LYS A 102 -6.76 -29.35 -16.51
CA LYS A 102 -8.16 -29.85 -16.48
C LYS A 102 -8.91 -29.40 -15.23
N CYS A 103 -8.26 -29.40 -14.07
CA CYS A 103 -8.92 -29.04 -12.79
C CYS A 103 -8.38 -27.76 -12.14
N SER A 104 -7.45 -27.04 -12.77
CA SER A 104 -6.96 -25.75 -12.26
C SER A 104 -7.51 -24.56 -13.07
N LYS A 105 -7.92 -23.50 -12.38
CA LYS A 105 -8.30 -22.22 -12.99
C LYS A 105 -7.46 -21.09 -12.38
N ILE A 106 -7.09 -20.15 -13.23
CA ILE A 106 -6.38 -18.93 -12.84
C ILE A 106 -7.31 -17.76 -13.10
N LEU A 107 -7.56 -16.97 -12.07
CA LEU A 107 -8.22 -15.67 -12.17
C LEU A 107 -7.19 -14.62 -11.79
N PHE A 108 -7.18 -13.49 -12.50
CA PHE A 108 -6.35 -12.38 -12.08
C PHE A 108 -7.07 -11.06 -12.30
N THR A 109 -6.74 -10.06 -11.50
CA THR A 109 -7.22 -8.70 -11.71
C THR A 109 -6.07 -7.85 -12.22
N SER A 110 -6.37 -6.92 -13.14
CA SER A 110 -5.38 -5.93 -13.60
C SER A 110 -6.08 -4.61 -13.89
N ARG A 111 -5.31 -3.53 -13.84
CA ARG A 111 -5.75 -2.18 -14.22
C ARG A 111 -5.60 -1.94 -15.72
N HIS A 112 -4.75 -2.73 -16.38
CA HIS A 112 -4.29 -2.54 -17.75
C HIS A 112 -4.75 -3.72 -18.61
N GLU A 113 -5.65 -3.47 -19.55
CA GLU A 113 -6.16 -4.51 -20.45
C GLU A 113 -5.06 -5.19 -21.27
N LYS A 114 -4.00 -4.44 -21.63
CA LYS A 114 -2.83 -4.96 -22.33
C LYS A 114 -2.13 -6.08 -21.54
N GLU A 115 -2.06 -5.97 -20.22
CA GLU A 115 -1.43 -7.00 -19.38
C GLU A 115 -2.30 -8.26 -19.32
N CYS A 116 -3.63 -8.13 -19.41
CA CYS A 116 -4.52 -9.29 -19.55
C CYS A 116 -4.24 -10.09 -20.84
N GLN A 117 -3.91 -9.40 -21.93
CA GLN A 117 -3.58 -10.05 -23.21
C GLN A 117 -2.21 -10.73 -23.17
N LYS A 118 -1.19 -10.10 -22.58
CA LYS A 118 0.15 -10.70 -22.40
C LYS A 118 0.11 -11.93 -21.50
N MET A 119 -0.65 -11.83 -20.39
CA MET A 119 -0.98 -12.96 -19.52
C MET A 119 -1.90 -13.98 -20.19
N GLY A 120 -2.24 -13.79 -21.48
CA GLY A 120 -3.07 -14.65 -22.32
C GLY A 120 -4.39 -15.04 -21.68
N SER A 121 -5.12 -14.09 -21.11
CA SER A 121 -6.47 -14.34 -20.61
C SER A 121 -7.35 -14.97 -21.69
N GLN A 122 -8.08 -16.03 -21.34
CA GLN A 122 -9.07 -16.66 -22.23
C GLN A 122 -10.40 -15.89 -22.23
N VAL A 123 -10.76 -15.32 -21.09
CA VAL A 123 -12.01 -14.57 -20.89
C VAL A 123 -11.69 -13.37 -20.00
N SER A 124 -12.04 -12.18 -20.46
CA SER A 124 -11.80 -10.93 -19.74
C SER A 124 -13.12 -10.23 -19.48
N PHE A 125 -13.31 -9.78 -18.23
CA PHE A 125 -14.47 -9.00 -17.82
C PHE A 125 -14.02 -7.57 -17.52
N HIS A 126 -14.59 -6.61 -18.23
CA HIS A 126 -14.32 -5.21 -17.95
C HIS A 126 -15.21 -4.75 -16.78
N VAL A 127 -14.57 -4.32 -15.68
CA VAL A 127 -15.27 -3.73 -14.53
C VAL A 127 -15.34 -2.22 -14.72
N SER A 128 -16.52 -1.73 -15.09
CA SER A 128 -16.83 -0.31 -15.24
C SER A 128 -17.06 0.37 -13.88
N VAL A 129 -17.13 1.70 -13.89
CA VAL A 129 -17.67 2.47 -12.76
C VAL A 129 -19.14 2.14 -12.52
N LEU A 130 -19.63 2.43 -11.32
CA LEU A 130 -21.04 2.28 -10.96
C LEU A 130 -21.92 3.19 -11.80
N LEU A 131 -23.13 2.72 -12.10
CA LEU A 131 -24.17 3.55 -12.68
C LEU A 131 -24.58 4.67 -11.71
N GLU A 132 -25.17 5.76 -12.21
CA GLU A 132 -25.53 6.92 -11.37
C GLU A 132 -26.42 6.52 -10.18
N ASP A 133 -27.39 5.64 -10.40
CA ASP A 133 -28.29 5.18 -9.35
C ASP A 133 -27.59 4.26 -8.34
N GLU A 134 -26.68 3.39 -8.79
CA GLU A 134 -25.87 2.52 -7.92
C GLU A 134 -24.86 3.33 -7.10
N ALA A 135 -24.27 4.35 -7.72
CA ALA A 135 -23.34 5.28 -7.10
C ALA A 135 -24.03 6.15 -6.05
N TRP A 136 -25.22 6.64 -6.37
CA TRP A 136 -26.05 7.39 -5.43
C TRP A 136 -26.46 6.50 -4.25
N TYR A 137 -26.94 5.29 -4.52
CA TYR A 137 -27.29 4.32 -3.48
C TYR A 137 -26.11 4.06 -2.54
N LEU A 138 -24.93 3.75 -3.09
CA LEU A 138 -23.72 3.55 -2.28
C LEU A 138 -23.36 4.82 -1.47
N PHE A 139 -23.49 6.01 -2.06
CA PHE A 139 -23.19 7.25 -1.36
C PHE A 139 -24.12 7.48 -0.16
N GLN A 140 -25.41 7.21 -0.33
CA GLN A 140 -26.41 7.29 0.75
C GLN A 140 -26.08 6.34 1.90
N GLU A 141 -25.77 5.08 1.59
CA GLU A 141 -25.38 4.06 2.57
C GLU A 141 -24.16 4.47 3.40
N ILE A 142 -23.24 5.25 2.81
CA ILE A 142 -21.99 5.68 3.46
C ILE A 142 -22.17 6.95 4.29
N THR A 143 -22.93 7.92 3.77
CA THR A 143 -23.09 9.26 4.37
C THR A 143 -24.15 9.32 5.47
N GLY A 144 -25.09 8.36 5.47
CA GLY A 144 -26.19 8.28 6.41
C GLY A 144 -27.37 9.17 6.05
N ASP A 145 -28.36 9.24 6.95
CA ASP A 145 -29.66 9.85 6.66
C ASP A 145 -29.63 11.36 6.40
N VAL A 146 -28.49 12.02 6.67
CA VAL A 146 -28.31 13.47 6.47
C VAL A 146 -28.54 13.90 5.02
N VAL A 147 -28.29 13.01 4.06
CA VAL A 147 -28.51 13.29 2.64
C VAL A 147 -29.98 13.40 2.26
N TYR A 148 -30.91 13.00 3.13
CA TYR A 148 -32.35 13.18 2.93
C TYR A 148 -32.87 14.51 3.46
N GLU A 149 -32.05 15.31 4.15
CA GLU A 149 -32.46 16.64 4.60
C GLU A 149 -32.74 17.53 3.37
N PRO A 150 -33.88 18.26 3.31
CA PRO A 150 -34.31 18.98 2.11
C PRO A 150 -33.28 19.96 1.54
N ASP A 151 -32.52 20.62 2.43
CA ASP A 151 -31.49 21.60 2.05
C ASP A 151 -30.19 20.93 1.57
N ILE A 152 -29.90 19.71 2.04
CA ILE A 152 -28.67 18.97 1.73
C ILE A 152 -28.85 18.05 0.52
N TYR A 153 -30.02 17.45 0.33
CA TYR A 153 -30.30 16.49 -0.74
C TYR A 153 -29.83 16.97 -2.14
N PRO A 154 -30.11 18.22 -2.58
CA PRO A 154 -29.68 18.68 -3.90
C PRO A 154 -28.17 18.70 -4.06
N ILE A 155 -27.43 19.22 -3.07
CA ILE A 155 -25.97 19.34 -3.12
C ILE A 155 -25.28 17.99 -2.91
N ALA A 156 -25.83 17.12 -2.04
CA ALA A 156 -25.33 15.76 -1.84
C ALA A 156 -25.39 14.94 -3.12
N LYS A 157 -26.48 15.05 -3.89
CA LYS A 157 -26.59 14.40 -5.19
C LYS A 157 -25.57 14.91 -6.20
N GLN A 158 -25.27 16.22 -6.18
CA GLN A 158 -24.21 16.80 -7.00
C GLN A 158 -22.82 16.30 -6.58
N VAL A 159 -22.52 16.26 -5.29
CA VAL A 159 -21.26 15.70 -4.76
C VAL A 159 -21.08 14.22 -5.16
N SER A 160 -22.14 13.41 -5.06
CA SER A 160 -22.10 12.00 -5.49
C SER A 160 -21.81 11.88 -7.00
N ARG A 161 -22.46 12.70 -7.84
CA ARG A 161 -22.19 12.75 -9.29
C ARG A 161 -20.76 13.15 -9.58
N GLU A 162 -20.21 14.10 -8.83
CA GLU A 162 -18.80 14.48 -8.93
C GLU A 162 -17.84 13.35 -8.54
N CYS A 163 -18.28 12.29 -7.84
CA CYS A 163 -17.49 11.09 -7.61
C CYS A 163 -17.47 10.13 -8.83
N GLY A 164 -18.25 10.41 -9.88
CA GLY A 164 -18.11 9.80 -11.22
C GLY A 164 -18.31 8.29 -11.23
N GLY A 165 -19.16 7.78 -10.34
CA GLY A 165 -19.45 6.36 -10.21
C GLY A 165 -18.30 5.52 -9.65
N LEU A 166 -17.16 6.12 -9.25
CA LEU A 166 -16.01 5.35 -8.77
C LEU A 166 -16.21 4.95 -7.30
N PRO A 167 -16.34 3.65 -6.97
CA PRO A 167 -16.59 3.19 -5.60
C PRO A 167 -15.61 3.75 -4.56
N LEU A 168 -14.30 3.73 -4.86
CA LEU A 168 -13.29 4.24 -3.93
C LEU A 168 -13.50 5.73 -3.62
N ALA A 169 -13.80 6.55 -4.64
CA ALA A 169 -14.05 7.98 -4.44
C ALA A 169 -15.35 8.23 -3.68
N ILE A 170 -16.42 7.51 -4.03
CA ILE A 170 -17.72 7.59 -3.36
C ILE A 170 -17.59 7.29 -1.87
N VAL A 171 -16.92 6.19 -1.52
CA VAL A 171 -16.73 5.79 -0.13
C VAL A 171 -15.89 6.81 0.64
N ILE A 172 -14.78 7.28 0.06
CA ILE A 172 -13.88 8.23 0.70
C ILE A 172 -14.56 9.59 0.92
N VAL A 173 -15.18 10.17 -0.12
CA VAL A 173 -15.90 11.45 -0.01
C VAL A 173 -17.12 11.32 0.89
N GLY A 174 -17.88 10.23 0.75
CA GLY A 174 -19.05 9.98 1.58
C GLY A 174 -18.67 9.86 3.05
N LYS A 175 -17.56 9.20 3.39
CA LYS A 175 -17.07 9.14 4.77
C LYS A 175 -16.55 10.47 5.30
N ALA A 176 -15.96 11.31 4.45
CA ALA A 176 -15.57 12.66 4.86
C ALA A 176 -16.77 13.56 5.19
N LEU A 177 -17.94 13.28 4.62
CA LEU A 177 -19.19 14.02 4.79
C LEU A 177 -20.24 13.25 5.61
N GLU A 178 -19.83 12.17 6.28
CA GLU A 178 -20.74 11.32 7.04
C GLU A 178 -21.40 12.12 8.17
N ASN A 179 -22.74 12.11 8.18
CA ASN A 179 -23.58 12.85 9.13
C ASN A 179 -23.31 14.37 9.20
N GLU A 180 -22.69 14.97 8.18
CA GLU A 180 -22.42 16.42 8.14
C GLU A 180 -23.70 17.21 7.83
N LYS A 181 -24.13 18.04 8.78
CA LYS A 181 -25.38 18.81 8.71
C LYS A 181 -25.19 20.24 8.21
N ILE A 182 -23.95 20.69 8.09
CA ILE A 182 -23.64 22.06 7.71
C ILE A 182 -23.62 22.16 6.19
N LEU A 183 -24.64 22.80 5.60
CA LEU A 183 -24.78 23.00 4.15
C LEU A 183 -23.52 23.61 3.51
N THR A 184 -22.90 24.60 4.15
CA THR A 184 -21.70 25.25 3.61
C THR A 184 -20.50 24.29 3.49
N THR A 185 -20.42 23.25 4.32
CA THR A 185 -19.41 22.19 4.17
C THR A 185 -19.62 21.41 2.87
N TRP A 186 -20.87 21.11 2.52
CA TRP A 186 -21.24 20.45 1.27
C TRP A 186 -20.95 21.32 0.04
N GLU A 187 -21.27 22.61 0.10
CA GLU A 187 -20.98 23.57 -0.99
C GLU A 187 -19.46 23.67 -1.23
N VAL A 188 -18.67 23.76 -0.16
CA VAL A 188 -17.20 23.78 -0.26
C VAL A 188 -16.66 22.48 -0.85
N ALA A 189 -17.19 21.33 -0.42
CA ALA A 189 -16.80 20.03 -0.98
C ALA A 189 -17.11 19.95 -2.47
N PHE A 190 -18.32 20.33 -2.88
CA PHE A 190 -18.74 20.35 -4.28
C PHE A 190 -17.85 21.23 -5.14
N GLU A 191 -17.60 22.48 -4.73
CA GLU A 191 -16.75 23.41 -5.47
C GLU A 191 -15.31 22.88 -5.61
N GLN A 192 -14.75 22.25 -4.58
CA GLN A 192 -13.42 21.63 -4.69
C GLN A 192 -13.40 20.47 -5.69
N LEU A 193 -14.42 19.61 -5.69
CA LEU A 193 -14.52 18.50 -6.63
C LEU A 193 -14.69 18.97 -8.07
N LYS A 194 -15.52 19.99 -8.29
CA LYS A 194 -15.78 20.60 -9.60
C LYS A 194 -14.54 21.29 -10.17
N ASN A 195 -13.87 22.12 -9.37
CA ASN A 195 -12.70 22.90 -9.81
C ASN A 195 -11.45 22.03 -10.05
N SER A 196 -11.40 20.83 -9.47
CA SER A 196 -10.29 19.90 -9.72
C SER A 196 -10.30 19.27 -11.12
N GLN A 197 -11.35 19.46 -11.93
CA GLN A 197 -11.43 18.95 -13.30
C GLN A 197 -10.57 19.77 -14.31
N SER A 198 -10.13 20.99 -14.00
CA SER A 198 -9.64 21.98 -15.00
C SER A 198 -8.12 22.14 -15.17
N SER A 199 -7.31 21.07 -15.13
CA SER A 199 -5.83 21.18 -15.25
C SER A 199 -5.16 19.94 -15.84
N THR A 200 -4.05 20.18 -16.54
CA THR A 200 -3.36 19.41 -17.59
C THR A 200 -2.53 18.20 -17.12
N PHE A 201 -3.16 17.20 -16.52
CA PHE A 201 -2.59 15.84 -16.33
C PHE A 201 -3.62 14.79 -16.77
N SER A 202 -3.17 13.61 -17.21
CA SER A 202 -4.03 12.57 -17.81
C SER A 202 -5.31 12.31 -16.99
N ASP A 203 -6.46 12.41 -17.66
CA ASP A 203 -7.76 12.75 -17.06
C ASP A 203 -8.25 11.76 -15.98
N VAL A 204 -7.87 10.49 -16.07
CA VAL A 204 -8.38 9.42 -15.19
C VAL A 204 -7.69 9.38 -13.82
N HIS A 205 -6.37 9.65 -13.75
CA HIS A 205 -5.66 9.65 -12.47
C HIS A 205 -6.02 10.89 -11.64
N LYS A 206 -6.13 12.04 -12.30
CA LYS A 206 -6.47 13.30 -11.64
C LYS A 206 -7.85 13.28 -10.96
N PHE A 207 -8.81 12.62 -11.60
CA PHE A 207 -10.14 12.44 -11.07
C PHE A 207 -10.10 11.76 -9.69
N VAL A 208 -9.47 10.59 -9.57
CA VAL A 208 -9.40 9.87 -8.28
C VAL A 208 -8.57 10.64 -7.24
N TYR A 209 -7.50 11.30 -7.69
CA TYR A 209 -6.57 12.01 -6.81
C TYR A 209 -7.23 13.16 -6.04
N SER A 210 -8.01 13.98 -6.74
CA SER A 210 -8.68 15.14 -6.13
C SER A 210 -9.73 14.76 -5.09
N ARG A 211 -10.44 13.64 -5.27
CA ARG A 211 -11.44 13.13 -4.32
C ARG A 211 -10.78 12.60 -3.04
N ILE A 212 -9.62 11.97 -3.16
CA ILE A 212 -8.82 11.52 -2.01
C ILE A 212 -8.13 12.70 -1.32
N GLU A 213 -7.61 13.67 -2.09
CA GLU A 213 -7.01 14.90 -1.56
C GLU A 213 -8.03 15.70 -0.72
N LEU A 214 -9.29 15.76 -1.16
CA LEU A 214 -10.39 16.39 -0.42
C LEU A 214 -10.53 15.76 0.98
N SER A 215 -10.58 14.43 1.05
CA SER A 215 -10.70 13.72 2.33
C SER A 215 -9.47 13.90 3.21
N PHE A 216 -8.28 13.96 2.61
CA PHE A 216 -7.06 14.33 3.34
C PHE A 216 -7.18 15.73 3.97
N LYS A 217 -7.72 16.72 3.24
CA LYS A 217 -7.89 18.09 3.74
C LYS A 217 -8.86 18.16 4.91
N PHE A 218 -9.96 17.41 4.83
CA PHE A 218 -10.99 17.31 5.87
C PHE A 218 -10.54 16.55 7.14
N LEU A 219 -9.37 15.90 7.15
CA LEU A 219 -8.82 15.34 8.37
C LEU A 219 -8.63 16.45 9.43
N GLY A 220 -9.36 16.31 10.53
CA GLY A 220 -9.52 17.36 11.55
C GLY A 220 -8.30 17.68 12.40
N SER A 221 -7.18 16.96 12.27
CA SER A 221 -5.96 17.31 12.99
C SER A 221 -4.66 17.05 12.22
N THR A 222 -3.62 17.83 12.54
CA THR A 222 -2.25 17.63 12.03
C THR A 222 -1.71 16.24 12.39
N GLU A 223 -2.16 15.65 13.51
CA GLU A 223 -1.75 14.30 13.90
C GLU A 223 -2.29 13.23 12.95
N HIS A 224 -3.57 13.32 12.53
CA HIS A 224 -4.13 12.40 11.53
C HIS A 224 -3.38 12.51 10.20
N LYS A 225 -3.16 13.74 9.74
CA LYS A 225 -2.44 14.02 8.49
C LYS A 225 -1.03 13.44 8.52
N LYS A 226 -0.25 13.72 9.57
CA LYS A 226 1.12 13.20 9.70
C LYS A 226 1.16 11.68 9.89
N LEU A 227 0.25 11.09 10.65
CA LEU A 227 0.20 9.63 10.81
C LEU A 227 -0.14 8.95 9.48
N LEU A 228 -1.07 9.50 8.71
CA LEU A 228 -1.40 8.99 7.38
C LEU A 228 -0.20 9.10 6.42
N MET A 229 0.55 10.20 6.48
CA MET A 229 1.82 10.35 5.73
C MET A 229 2.87 9.32 6.15
N LEU A 230 2.98 9.01 7.44
CA LEU A 230 3.86 7.94 7.93
C LEU A 230 3.45 6.56 7.40
N CYS A 231 2.16 6.29 7.27
CA CYS A 231 1.66 5.06 6.67
C CYS A 231 2.06 4.96 5.18
N ALA A 232 2.03 6.08 4.46
CA ALA A 232 2.36 6.10 3.03
C ALA A 232 3.86 5.87 2.73
N LEU A 233 4.74 5.94 3.74
CA LEU A 233 6.16 5.61 3.60
C LEU A 233 6.43 4.11 3.40
N PHE A 234 5.47 3.24 3.75
CA PHE A 234 5.60 1.80 3.56
C PHE A 234 5.35 1.41 2.09
N PRO A 235 5.79 0.22 1.65
CA PRO A 235 5.51 -0.28 0.30
C PRO A 235 4.02 -0.41 0.02
N GLU A 236 3.66 -0.50 -1.26
CA GLU A 236 2.29 -0.80 -1.69
C GLU A 236 1.81 -2.15 -1.15
N ASP A 237 0.54 -2.19 -0.74
CA ASP A 237 -0.14 -3.35 -0.14
C ASP A 237 0.53 -3.99 1.08
N PHE A 238 1.50 -3.29 1.69
CA PHE A 238 2.24 -3.75 2.85
C PHE A 238 1.36 -3.81 4.10
N ASP A 239 1.56 -4.86 4.90
CA ASP A 239 0.99 -4.99 6.24
C ASP A 239 1.76 -4.11 7.22
N ILE A 240 1.35 -2.84 7.34
CA ILE A 240 2.02 -1.81 8.13
C ILE A 240 1.87 -2.10 9.63
N PRO A 241 2.95 -2.42 10.37
CA PRO A 241 2.85 -2.67 11.79
C PRO A 241 2.53 -1.36 12.54
N ILE A 242 1.48 -1.38 13.36
CA ILE A 242 1.08 -0.22 14.16
C ILE A 242 2.22 0.20 15.12
N GLU A 243 3.00 -0.76 15.62
CA GLU A 243 4.15 -0.50 16.47
C GLU A 243 5.28 0.26 15.74
N SER A 244 5.48 0.03 14.43
CA SER A 244 6.45 0.81 13.65
C SER A 244 5.96 2.25 13.47
N LEU A 245 4.66 2.45 13.22
CA LEU A 245 4.06 3.79 13.18
C LEU A 245 4.20 4.53 14.51
N LEU A 246 4.00 3.82 15.64
CA LEU A 246 4.20 4.37 16.98
C LEU A 246 5.64 4.86 17.17
N ARG A 247 6.63 4.03 16.82
CA ARG A 247 8.05 4.38 16.94
C ARG A 247 8.40 5.61 16.08
N HIS A 248 7.95 5.64 14.83
CA HIS A 248 8.17 6.78 13.95
C HIS A 248 7.51 8.06 14.50
N ALA A 249 6.26 7.97 14.93
CA ALA A 249 5.52 9.10 15.48
C ALA A 249 6.15 9.64 16.78
N MET A 250 6.61 8.76 17.66
CA MET A 250 7.31 9.15 18.89
C MET A 250 8.65 9.81 18.59
N GLY A 251 9.48 9.24 17.71
CA GLY A 251 10.80 9.81 17.41
C GLY A 251 10.71 11.17 16.69
N LEU A 252 9.69 11.37 15.86
CA LEU A 252 9.40 12.69 15.27
C LEU A 252 8.78 13.70 16.26
N GLY A 253 8.45 13.26 17.49
CA GLY A 253 7.79 14.10 18.48
C GLY A 253 6.38 14.51 18.07
N LEU A 254 5.66 13.64 17.34
CA LEU A 254 4.31 13.93 16.85
C LEU A 254 3.32 14.18 17.99
N PHE A 255 3.51 13.49 19.11
CA PHE A 255 2.65 13.59 20.28
C PHE A 255 3.32 14.42 21.37
N LYS A 256 2.60 15.40 21.92
CA LYS A 256 3.01 16.15 23.12
C LYS A 256 2.80 15.35 24.41
N VAL A 257 3.05 14.04 24.34
CA VAL A 257 2.83 13.10 25.45
C VAL A 257 4.19 12.81 26.06
N ALA A 258 4.70 13.78 26.82
CA ALA A 258 6.03 13.69 27.42
C ALA A 258 6.10 12.48 28.37
N GLY A 259 6.90 11.47 28.02
CA GLY A 259 7.29 10.38 28.93
C GLY A 259 6.26 9.28 29.18
N GLU A 260 5.16 9.19 28.43
CA GLU A 260 4.14 8.16 28.65
C GLU A 260 3.89 7.29 27.40
N PRO A 261 4.69 6.21 27.21
CA PRO A 261 4.59 5.33 26.04
C PRO A 261 3.19 4.71 25.85
N LEU A 262 2.50 4.38 26.94
CA LEU A 262 1.15 3.82 26.88
C LEU A 262 0.13 4.81 26.33
N LYS A 263 0.22 6.09 26.73
CA LYS A 263 -0.64 7.14 26.19
C LYS A 263 -0.35 7.40 24.71
N ALA A 264 0.93 7.38 24.30
CA ALA A 264 1.31 7.48 22.89
C ALA A 264 0.75 6.31 22.05
N ARG A 265 0.88 5.07 22.55
CA ARG A 265 0.30 3.88 21.91
C ARG A 265 -1.21 3.99 21.76
N ASN A 266 -1.93 4.33 22.83
CA ASN A 266 -3.38 4.53 22.79
C ASN A 266 -3.78 5.63 21.80
N ARG A 267 -2.98 6.72 21.72
CA ARG A 267 -3.23 7.81 20.77
C ARG A 267 -3.05 7.34 19.33
N VAL A 268 -1.99 6.58 19.01
CA VAL A 268 -1.79 6.01 17.67
C VAL A 268 -2.94 5.08 17.30
N HIS A 269 -3.36 4.18 18.20
CA HIS A 269 -4.51 3.30 17.93
C HIS A 269 -5.80 4.08 17.68
N SER A 270 -6.06 5.15 18.44
CA SER A 270 -7.21 6.03 18.19
C SER A 270 -7.15 6.64 16.79
N LEU A 271 -6.01 7.26 16.43
CA LEU A 271 -5.83 7.88 15.11
C LEU A 271 -5.95 6.86 13.98
N VAL A 272 -5.40 5.65 14.15
CA VAL A 272 -5.54 4.55 13.20
C VAL A 272 -7.01 4.17 13.02
N ASN A 273 -7.77 4.05 14.11
CA ASN A 273 -9.19 3.70 14.05
C ASN A 273 -10.00 4.81 13.37
N ASP A 274 -9.68 6.07 13.61
CA ASP A 274 -10.33 7.20 12.95
C ASP A 274 -10.00 7.23 11.44
N LEU A 275 -8.74 7.00 11.06
CA LEU A 275 -8.35 6.88 9.65
C LEU A 275 -8.99 5.67 8.94
N LYS A 276 -9.24 4.57 9.65
CA LYS A 276 -10.01 3.43 9.15
C LYS A 276 -11.49 3.78 8.94
N ARG A 277 -12.09 4.53 9.87
CA ARG A 277 -13.47 5.03 9.73
C ARG A 277 -13.62 5.95 8.51
N CYS A 278 -12.60 6.74 8.21
CA CYS A 278 -12.53 7.57 7.01
C CYS A 278 -12.19 6.78 5.72
N CYS A 279 -12.03 5.46 5.79
CA CYS A 279 -11.62 4.61 4.67
C CYS A 279 -10.29 5.00 4.00
N LEU A 280 -9.43 5.74 4.71
CA LEU A 280 -8.07 6.08 4.27
C LEU A 280 -7.05 5.01 4.69
N LEU A 281 -7.40 4.20 5.69
CA LEU A 281 -6.71 2.96 6.05
C LEU A 281 -7.69 1.78 6.02
N LEU A 282 -7.16 0.59 5.77
CA LEU A 282 -7.87 -0.67 5.71
C LEU A 282 -7.44 -1.59 6.86
N ASN A 283 -8.29 -2.56 7.18
CA ASN A 283 -7.89 -3.67 8.04
C ASN A 283 -6.85 -4.54 7.33
N SER A 284 -5.91 -5.05 8.11
CA SER A 284 -4.95 -6.07 7.68
C SER A 284 -5.41 -7.42 8.22
N ASP A 285 -5.15 -8.48 7.46
CA ASP A 285 -5.34 -9.86 7.90
C ASP A 285 -4.23 -10.30 8.87
N VAL A 286 -3.15 -9.52 8.98
CA VAL A 286 -2.06 -9.72 9.93
C VAL A 286 -2.37 -8.98 11.24
N PRO A 287 -2.44 -9.67 12.38
CA PRO A 287 -2.72 -9.05 13.67
C PRO A 287 -1.72 -7.94 14.01
N GLY A 288 -2.23 -6.80 14.47
CA GLY A 288 -1.40 -5.63 14.83
C GLY A 288 -0.96 -4.78 13.63
N CYS A 289 -1.41 -5.09 12.42
CA CYS A 289 -1.12 -4.33 11.21
C CYS A 289 -2.34 -3.57 10.66
N VAL A 290 -2.08 -2.65 9.74
CA VAL A 290 -3.05 -1.96 8.89
C VAL A 290 -2.58 -1.94 7.45
N LYS A 291 -3.49 -1.73 6.51
CA LYS A 291 -3.15 -1.55 5.09
C LYS A 291 -3.56 -0.17 4.61
N MET A 292 -2.92 0.30 3.54
CA MET A 292 -3.32 1.49 2.81
C MET A 292 -3.51 1.10 1.35
N HIS A 293 -4.65 1.48 0.76
CA HIS A 293 -4.89 1.27 -0.66
C HIS A 293 -3.83 2.05 -1.45
N ASP A 294 -3.22 1.44 -2.45
CA ASP A 294 -2.13 2.03 -3.24
C ASP A 294 -2.48 3.42 -3.86
N ILE A 295 -3.70 3.61 -4.39
CA ILE A 295 -4.13 4.93 -4.90
C ILE A 295 -4.18 5.97 -3.78
N VAL A 296 -4.64 5.59 -2.59
CA VAL A 296 -4.65 6.49 -1.42
C VAL A 296 -3.22 6.83 -1.03
N ARG A 297 -2.33 5.84 -1.02
CA ARG A 297 -0.91 6.02 -0.76
C ARG A 297 -0.27 7.02 -1.73
N ASP A 298 -0.50 6.86 -3.03
CA ASP A 298 0.10 7.75 -4.04
C ASP A 298 -0.35 9.20 -3.88
N VAL A 299 -1.64 9.40 -3.57
CA VAL A 299 -2.18 10.73 -3.29
C VAL A 299 -1.54 11.32 -2.04
N VAL A 300 -1.41 10.53 -0.97
CA VAL A 300 -0.79 10.98 0.28
C VAL A 300 0.68 11.35 0.06
N ILE A 301 1.44 10.56 -0.72
CA ILE A 301 2.83 10.88 -1.09
C ILE A 301 2.88 12.21 -1.86
N LEU A 302 2.02 12.39 -2.87
CA LEU A 302 1.97 13.62 -3.66
C LEU A 302 1.65 14.85 -2.80
N VAL A 303 0.65 14.75 -1.93
CA VAL A 303 0.27 15.83 -1.01
C VAL A 303 1.39 16.11 -0.02
N ALA A 304 2.02 15.08 0.54
CA ALA A 304 3.12 15.24 1.48
C ALA A 304 4.35 15.89 0.85
N TYR A 305 4.64 15.60 -0.42
CA TYR A 305 5.73 16.23 -1.16
C TYR A 305 5.47 17.70 -1.49
N LYS A 306 4.22 18.05 -1.85
CA LYS A 306 3.83 19.42 -2.21
C LYS A 306 3.69 20.36 -1.01
N THR A 307 3.39 19.82 0.17
CA THR A 307 3.26 20.59 1.42
C THR A 307 4.62 20.85 2.09
N GLU A 308 4.60 21.58 3.21
CA GLU A 308 5.78 21.80 4.07
C GLU A 308 6.38 20.51 4.65
N HIS A 309 5.67 19.39 4.55
CA HIS A 309 6.11 18.12 5.11
C HIS A 309 7.23 17.48 4.29
N LYS A 310 7.23 17.59 2.96
CA LYS A 310 8.31 17.12 2.06
C LYS A 310 8.69 15.65 2.28
N PHE A 311 7.70 14.76 2.25
CA PHE A 311 7.91 13.31 2.36
C PHE A 311 8.12 12.73 0.97
N MET A 312 8.94 11.68 0.89
CA MET A 312 9.29 11.06 -0.37
C MET A 312 9.49 9.55 -0.20
N VAL A 313 9.06 8.79 -1.20
CA VAL A 313 9.34 7.35 -1.32
C VAL A 313 10.08 7.13 -2.64
N LYS A 314 11.18 6.38 -2.60
CA LYS A 314 11.97 6.03 -3.79
C LYS A 314 12.29 4.54 -3.80
N TYR A 315 12.29 3.99 -5.01
CA TYR A 315 12.66 2.62 -5.28
C TYR A 315 14.07 2.50 -5.86
N ASP A 316 14.72 3.62 -6.17
CA ASP A 316 16.09 3.67 -6.67
C ASP A 316 16.89 4.86 -6.10
N MET A 317 18.21 4.78 -6.20
CA MET A 317 19.14 5.79 -5.70
C MET A 317 19.45 6.90 -6.72
N LYS A 318 19.21 6.66 -8.02
CA LYS A 318 19.57 7.61 -9.09
C LYS A 318 18.67 8.83 -9.06
N SER A 319 17.38 8.58 -8.89
CA SER A 319 16.34 9.60 -8.77
C SER A 319 16.47 10.49 -7.53
N LEU A 320 17.26 10.09 -6.53
CA LEU A 320 17.61 10.97 -5.40
C LEU A 320 18.52 12.11 -5.86
N LYS A 321 19.55 11.83 -6.68
CA LYS A 321 20.57 12.83 -7.04
C LYS A 321 20.06 13.94 -7.97
N GLU A 322 18.97 13.71 -8.68
CA GLU A 322 18.42 14.63 -9.67
C GLU A 322 17.52 15.72 -9.06
N GLU A 323 17.06 15.56 -7.83
CA GLU A 323 16.20 16.54 -7.16
C GLU A 323 17.03 17.56 -6.35
N LYS A 324 16.51 18.78 -6.14
CA LYS A 324 17.10 19.72 -5.18
C LYS A 324 16.68 19.30 -3.77
N LEU A 325 17.53 18.53 -3.11
CA LEU A 325 17.20 17.71 -1.92
C LEU A 325 17.23 18.44 -0.56
N ASN A 326 17.57 19.73 -0.51
CA ASN A 326 17.95 20.40 0.74
C ASN A 326 16.81 20.53 1.78
N ASP A 327 15.55 20.38 1.36
CA ASP A 327 14.36 20.60 2.20
C ASP A 327 13.51 19.33 2.44
N ILE A 328 14.05 18.13 2.15
CA ILE A 328 13.34 16.87 2.37
C ILE A 328 13.38 16.48 3.86
N ASN A 329 12.21 16.23 4.48
CA ASN A 329 12.12 15.89 5.91
C ASN A 329 12.00 14.39 6.17
N ALA A 330 11.45 13.61 5.24
CA ALA A 330 11.27 12.17 5.40
C ALA A 330 11.48 11.41 4.09
N ILE A 331 12.27 10.33 4.14
CA ILE A 331 12.56 9.48 2.99
C ILE A 331 12.31 8.02 3.36
N SER A 332 11.61 7.30 2.48
CA SER A 332 11.59 5.83 2.47
C SER A 332 12.28 5.31 1.22
N LEU A 333 13.32 4.51 1.39
CA LEU A 333 14.09 3.86 0.33
C LEU A 333 13.79 2.37 0.33
N ILE A 334 13.15 1.89 -0.72
CA ILE A 334 12.78 0.48 -0.88
C ILE A 334 13.62 -0.08 -2.03
N LEU A 335 14.76 -0.70 -1.70
CA LEU A 335 15.79 -1.06 -2.67
C LEU A 335 15.69 -2.55 -3.06
N ASP A 336 15.65 -2.80 -4.36
CA ASP A 336 15.71 -4.16 -4.93
C ASP A 336 17.13 -4.77 -4.84
N GLU A 337 17.33 -5.95 -5.45
CA GLU A 337 18.64 -6.63 -5.51
C GLU A 337 19.62 -6.02 -6.50
N THR A 338 19.16 -5.27 -7.50
CA THR A 338 20.00 -4.76 -8.60
C THR A 338 20.67 -3.42 -8.30
N ILE A 339 20.16 -2.64 -7.35
CA ILE A 339 20.62 -1.26 -7.08
C ILE A 339 21.85 -1.20 -6.15
N CYS A 340 22.98 -0.67 -6.63
CA CYS A 340 24.13 -0.39 -5.77
C CYS A 340 23.84 0.78 -4.81
N LEU A 341 24.14 0.58 -3.53
CA LEU A 341 24.11 1.65 -2.53
C LEU A 341 25.39 2.46 -2.62
N GLU A 342 25.24 3.71 -3.03
CA GLU A 342 26.31 4.67 -3.03
C GLU A 342 26.32 5.45 -1.71
N GLY A 343 27.52 5.78 -1.23
CA GLY A 343 27.70 6.64 -0.06
C GLY A 343 27.51 8.12 -0.37
N ASP A 344 27.76 8.96 0.63
CA ASP A 344 27.89 10.42 0.49
C ASP A 344 26.63 11.17 0.04
N LEU A 345 25.47 10.69 0.49
CA LEU A 345 24.21 11.43 0.36
C LEU A 345 24.14 12.59 1.38
N GLU A 346 23.90 13.81 0.89
CA GLU A 346 23.74 15.00 1.72
C GLU A 346 22.25 15.36 1.89
N PHE A 347 21.72 15.11 3.08
CA PHE A 347 20.35 15.43 3.45
C PHE A 347 20.30 16.10 4.84
N PRO A 348 20.71 17.38 4.93
CA PRO A 348 20.91 18.03 6.22
C PRO A 348 19.61 18.24 7.01
N SER A 349 18.47 18.39 6.32
CA SER A 349 17.15 18.64 6.92
C SER A 349 16.37 17.35 7.25
N LEU A 350 16.88 16.18 6.85
CA LEU A 350 16.17 14.91 6.96
C LEU A 350 15.98 14.51 8.42
N GLN A 351 14.72 14.30 8.80
CA GLN A 351 14.33 13.90 10.16
C GLN A 351 13.96 12.43 10.28
N LEU A 352 13.42 11.83 9.20
CA LEU A 352 13.09 10.41 9.16
C LEU A 352 13.71 9.75 7.93
N LEU A 353 14.42 8.65 8.16
CA LEU A 353 14.90 7.79 7.10
C LEU A 353 14.48 6.35 7.38
N GLN A 354 13.74 5.77 6.44
CA GLN A 354 13.44 4.35 6.38
C GLN A 354 14.18 3.75 5.18
N VAL A 355 14.98 2.70 5.40
CA VAL A 355 15.71 2.01 4.34
C VAL A 355 15.45 0.52 4.47
N GLN A 356 15.01 -0.09 3.38
CA GLN A 356 14.76 -1.50 3.26
C GLN A 356 15.52 -2.06 2.06
N SER A 357 16.09 -3.25 2.21
CA SER A 357 16.73 -3.98 1.11
C SER A 357 16.52 -5.50 1.22
N ASN A 358 17.14 -6.29 0.37
CA ASN A 358 17.17 -7.75 0.43
C ASN A 358 18.59 -8.22 0.83
N GLU A 359 18.98 -7.91 2.06
CA GLU A 359 20.28 -8.28 2.64
C GLU A 359 21.49 -7.68 1.89
N LYS A 360 21.48 -6.37 1.62
CA LYS A 360 22.64 -5.67 1.06
C LYS A 360 23.62 -5.19 2.12
N LYS A 361 24.88 -4.96 1.75
CA LYS A 361 25.85 -4.26 2.61
C LYS A 361 25.53 -2.76 2.60
N LEU A 362 25.33 -2.20 3.79
CA LEU A 362 25.09 -0.77 3.98
C LEU A 362 26.43 0.00 4.04
N PRO A 363 26.69 1.01 3.19
CA PRO A 363 27.97 1.72 3.20
C PRO A 363 28.29 2.36 4.57
N GLU A 364 29.57 2.33 4.99
CA GLU A 364 29.99 2.85 6.31
C GLU A 364 29.64 4.33 6.51
N HIS A 365 29.70 5.12 5.43
CA HIS A 365 29.47 6.57 5.48
C HIS A 365 28.08 7.00 4.99
N PHE A 366 27.15 6.05 4.86
CA PHE A 366 25.83 6.31 4.27
C PHE A 366 25.04 7.44 4.98
N PHE A 367 25.19 7.57 6.30
CA PHE A 367 24.44 8.55 7.11
C PHE A 367 25.18 9.86 7.37
N ARG A 368 26.42 10.02 6.87
CA ARG A 368 27.31 11.14 7.24
C ARG A 368 26.71 12.53 6.95
N GLY A 369 25.95 12.65 5.85
CA GLY A 369 25.32 13.90 5.44
C GLY A 369 23.97 14.20 6.12
N MET A 370 23.53 13.40 7.08
CA MET A 370 22.17 13.41 7.62
C MET A 370 22.12 13.83 9.09
N LYS A 371 22.48 15.09 9.35
CA LYS A 371 22.76 15.60 10.71
C LYS A 371 21.52 15.80 11.61
N SER A 372 20.34 15.90 11.01
CA SER A 372 19.08 16.20 11.73
C SER A 372 18.17 14.98 11.93
N ILE A 373 18.68 13.76 11.68
CA ILE A 373 17.88 12.53 11.79
C ILE A 373 17.43 12.32 13.22
N LYS A 374 16.11 12.20 13.38
CA LYS A 374 15.42 11.81 14.62
C LYS A 374 14.95 10.36 14.60
N VAL A 375 14.57 9.85 13.42
CA VAL A 375 14.07 8.49 13.23
C VAL A 375 14.88 7.80 12.15
N LEU A 376 15.53 6.69 12.51
CA LEU A 376 16.22 5.81 11.58
C LEU A 376 15.64 4.41 11.67
N SER A 377 15.09 3.92 10.55
CA SER A 377 14.57 2.56 10.42
C SER A 377 15.35 1.83 9.33
N VAL A 378 16.05 0.76 9.70
CA VAL A 378 16.87 -0.05 8.80
C VAL A 378 16.37 -1.48 8.83
N GLN A 379 15.98 -1.99 7.67
CA GLN A 379 15.39 -3.32 7.54
C GLN A 379 16.13 -4.18 6.52
N LYS A 380 16.41 -5.43 6.88
CA LYS A 380 16.98 -6.45 5.97
C LYS A 380 18.32 -6.01 5.35
N PHE A 381 19.26 -5.57 6.18
CA PHE A 381 20.60 -5.13 5.79
C PHE A 381 21.72 -5.92 6.47
N TYR A 382 22.85 -6.08 5.78
CA TYR A 382 24.14 -6.30 6.40
C TYR A 382 24.70 -4.96 6.85
N ILE A 383 24.65 -4.68 8.15
CA ILE A 383 25.07 -3.40 8.73
C ILE A 383 26.51 -3.45 9.26
N PRO A 384 27.26 -2.33 9.16
CA PRO A 384 28.47 -2.13 9.93
C PRO A 384 28.14 -2.06 11.44
N LYS A 385 29.15 -1.99 12.30
CA LYS A 385 28.95 -1.92 13.76
C LYS A 385 27.96 -0.79 14.10
N ILE A 386 26.94 -1.08 14.92
CA ILE A 386 25.89 -0.11 15.32
C ILE A 386 26.44 1.26 15.80
N PRO A 387 27.55 1.34 16.57
CA PRO A 387 28.18 2.62 16.90
C PRO A 387 28.45 3.55 15.71
N SER A 388 28.90 3.01 14.57
CA SER A 388 29.16 3.80 13.35
C SER A 388 27.89 4.39 12.70
N LEU A 389 26.72 3.82 12.97
CA LEU A 389 25.42 4.38 12.54
C LEU A 389 25.07 5.64 13.35
N CYS A 390 25.50 5.68 14.61
CA CYS A 390 25.09 6.72 15.58
C CYS A 390 26.11 7.86 15.70
N GLU A 391 27.35 7.68 15.22
CA GLU A 391 28.42 8.69 15.26
C GLU A 391 28.07 9.99 14.49
N SER A 392 27.05 9.96 13.62
CA SER A 392 26.68 11.08 12.75
C SER A 392 25.49 11.93 13.23
N SER A 393 24.68 11.49 14.20
CA SER A 393 23.50 12.24 14.67
C SER A 393 23.46 12.41 16.19
N THR A 394 23.50 13.66 16.65
CA THR A 394 23.27 14.05 18.05
C THR A 394 21.79 14.17 18.41
N SER A 395 20.88 13.95 17.45
CA SER A 395 19.43 14.21 17.58
C SER A 395 18.55 12.97 17.38
N LEU A 396 19.16 11.78 17.33
CA LEU A 396 18.44 10.53 17.11
C LEU A 396 17.56 10.18 18.32
N HIS A 397 16.25 10.10 18.10
CA HIS A 397 15.27 9.72 19.11
C HIS A 397 14.79 8.27 18.96
N THR A 398 14.85 7.71 17.76
CA THR A 398 14.36 6.36 17.47
C THR A 398 15.27 5.66 16.47
N LEU A 399 15.77 4.50 16.88
CA LEU A 399 16.50 3.56 16.05
C LEU A 399 15.72 2.25 15.98
N GLN A 400 15.26 1.87 14.80
CA GLN A 400 14.60 0.60 14.52
C GLN A 400 15.49 -0.21 13.58
N VAL A 401 15.94 -1.38 14.02
CA VAL A 401 16.80 -2.28 13.24
C VAL A 401 16.13 -3.64 13.21
N GLU A 402 15.65 -4.07 12.04
CA GLU A 402 14.86 -5.29 11.90
C GLU A 402 15.43 -6.20 10.82
N SER A 403 15.59 -7.49 11.16
CA SER A 403 16.14 -8.49 10.25
C SER A 403 17.51 -8.12 9.66
N CYS A 404 18.32 -7.35 10.40
CA CYS A 404 19.69 -6.98 9.99
C CYS A 404 20.73 -7.94 10.57
N LYS A 405 21.81 -8.15 9.82
CA LYS A 405 22.95 -8.99 10.21
C LYS A 405 24.22 -8.13 10.31
N CYS A 406 25.05 -8.33 11.32
CA CYS A 406 26.32 -7.61 11.46
C CYS A 406 27.43 -8.25 10.60
N TRP A 407 28.27 -7.42 9.96
CA TRP A 407 29.36 -7.88 9.07
C TRP A 407 30.33 -8.90 9.67
N ARG A 408 30.57 -8.87 10.98
CA ARG A 408 31.61 -9.69 11.63
C ARG A 408 31.24 -11.16 11.86
N TYR A 409 29.99 -11.58 11.60
CA TYR A 409 29.59 -12.98 11.75
C TYR A 409 29.54 -13.77 10.44
N LEU A 410 29.85 -13.14 9.30
CA LEU A 410 29.86 -13.79 7.99
C LEU A 410 31.20 -14.48 7.63
N TYR A 411 32.23 -14.34 8.46
CA TYR A 411 33.59 -14.85 8.19
C TYR A 411 34.13 -15.85 9.23
N ASN A 412 33.26 -16.44 10.07
CA ASN A 412 33.67 -17.46 11.04
C ASN A 412 32.91 -18.79 10.88
N TRP A 413 32.76 -19.26 9.64
CA TRP A 413 32.51 -20.68 9.32
C TRP A 413 33.32 -21.06 8.10
#